data_AF-A0A7J9G4D3-F1
#
_entry.id   AF-A0A7J9G4D3-F1
#
_cell.length_a   1.000
_cell.length_b   1.000
_cell.length_c   1.000
_cell.angle_alpha   90.00
_cell.angle_beta   90.00
_cell.angle_gamma   90.00
#
_symmetry.space_group_name_H-M   'P 1'
#
loop_
_entity.id
_entity.type
_entity.pdbx_description
1 polymer ?
#
loop_
_entity_poly.entity_id
_entity_poly.type
_entity_poly.pdbx_seq_one_letter_code
_entity_poly.pdbx_strand_id
1 'polypeptide(L)'
;MCCLYAPAKFCFIGANHRCRTPDGLPSQRMRLLLEELNNVHCHKRCMIGSGGGSVGYLAHGTATDYMHDVVRVPMSFTFEIYGDNTATLKDCFKMFNPVDHTTFKRVLNDWSAAFFTVFKLGPHQIDVHSKAAVSSMDKWVSIDEYFDGYLMGRRNRYGKKMEVLEVGMQEIRTYFRLFLLSSVLLLFMFCSRISKTGRQIVSAIPI
;
A
#
# COMPACT_ATOMS: atom_id res chain seq x y z
N MET A 1 -6.74 -1.25 25.00
CA MET A 1 -6.20 -1.90 23.79
C MET A 1 -4.69 -1.87 23.93
N CYS A 2 -4.04 -3.01 24.13
CA CYS A 2 -2.57 -3.08 24.16
C CYS A 2 -2.09 -3.10 22.71
N CYS A 3 -1.07 -2.30 22.41
CA CYS A 3 -0.50 -2.31 21.08
C CYS A 3 0.40 -3.54 20.90
N LEU A 4 0.30 -4.22 19.75
CA LEU A 4 1.25 -5.27 19.37
C LEU A 4 2.62 -4.63 19.14
N TYR A 5 3.66 -5.20 19.74
CA TYR A 5 4.94 -4.55 19.97
C TYR A 5 5.81 -4.53 18.69
N ALA A 6 6.00 -3.36 18.07
CA ALA A 6 7.10 -3.07 17.13
C ALA A 6 7.29 -1.55 16.96
N PRO A 7 7.85 -0.83 17.95
CA PRO A 7 7.93 0.63 17.90
C PRO A 7 9.10 1.18 17.06
N ALA A 8 9.65 0.38 16.12
CA ALA A 8 10.84 0.76 15.36
C ALA A 8 10.56 0.89 13.86
N LYS A 9 11.46 1.59 13.16
CA LYS A 9 11.45 1.59 11.68
C LYS A 9 12.15 0.33 11.20
N PHE A 10 11.49 -0.44 10.34
CA PHE A 10 12.04 -1.67 9.79
C PHE A 10 12.03 -1.64 8.27
N CYS A 11 13.08 -2.20 7.67
CA CYS A 11 13.13 -2.55 6.27
C CYS A 11 13.26 -4.07 6.18
N PHE A 12 12.22 -4.73 5.67
CA PHE A 12 12.17 -6.19 5.63
C PHE A 12 12.72 -6.75 4.33
N ILE A 13 13.41 -7.89 4.44
CA ILE A 13 13.86 -8.70 3.30
C ILE A 13 13.15 -10.05 3.36
N GLY A 14 12.46 -10.40 2.27
CA GLY A 14 11.92 -11.74 2.07
C GLY A 14 10.67 -12.06 2.91
N ALA A 15 10.53 -13.33 3.25
CA ALA A 15 9.31 -13.88 3.82
C ALA A 15 9.05 -13.42 5.27
N ASN A 16 7.84 -12.95 5.54
CA ASN A 16 7.35 -12.64 6.89
C ASN A 16 6.94 -13.90 7.66
N HIS A 17 6.59 -14.96 6.94
CA HIS A 17 6.21 -16.24 7.51
C HIS A 17 7.40 -17.12 7.96
N ARG A 18 8.65 -16.65 7.80
CA ARG A 18 9.86 -17.36 8.22
C ARG A 18 10.77 -16.45 9.05
N CYS A 19 11.37 -17.01 10.10
CA CYS A 19 12.35 -16.31 10.93
C CYS A 19 13.72 -16.09 10.25
N ARG A 20 13.91 -16.60 9.02
CA ARG A 20 15.19 -16.53 8.31
C ARG A 20 15.05 -15.69 7.05
N THR A 21 16.00 -14.79 6.85
CA THR A 21 16.20 -14.15 5.56
C THR A 21 16.69 -15.23 4.59
N PRO A 22 16.15 -15.34 3.36
CA PRO A 22 16.64 -16.31 2.39
C PRO A 22 18.14 -16.11 2.14
N ASP A 23 18.91 -17.18 2.01
CA ASP A 23 20.33 -17.09 1.70
C ASP A 23 20.57 -16.92 0.18
N GLY A 24 21.72 -16.37 -0.19
CA GLY A 24 22.16 -16.27 -1.59
C GLY A 24 22.34 -14.85 -2.11
N LEU A 25 22.84 -14.76 -3.34
CA LEU A 25 23.19 -13.50 -4.00
C LEU A 25 22.02 -12.50 -4.09
N PRO A 26 20.77 -12.91 -4.40
CA PRO A 26 19.64 -11.97 -4.45
C PRO A 26 19.38 -11.29 -3.10
N SER A 27 19.37 -12.06 -2.01
CA SER A 27 19.15 -11.53 -0.67
C SER A 27 20.29 -10.64 -0.19
N GLN A 28 21.54 -10.96 -0.55
CA GLN A 28 22.70 -10.10 -0.26
C GLN A 28 22.57 -8.75 -0.97
N ARG A 29 22.10 -8.74 -2.22
CA ARG A 29 21.87 -7.51 -3.01
C ARG A 29 20.74 -6.66 -2.43
N MET A 30 19.63 -7.29 -2.08
CA MET A 30 18.53 -6.65 -1.35
C MET A 30 19.02 -6.02 -0.04
N ARG A 31 19.85 -6.75 0.71
CA ARG A 31 20.44 -6.26 1.95
C ARG A 31 21.34 -5.04 1.74
N LEU A 32 22.23 -5.07 0.75
CA LEU A 32 23.09 -3.93 0.41
C LEU A 32 22.27 -2.68 0.06
N LEU A 33 21.19 -2.85 -0.71
CA LEU A 33 20.29 -1.75 -1.02
C LEU A 33 19.66 -1.17 0.25
N LEU A 34 19.16 -2.00 1.16
CA LEU A 34 18.57 -1.55 2.41
C LEU A 34 19.59 -0.91 3.37
N GLU A 35 20.83 -1.41 3.40
CA GLU A 35 21.92 -0.83 4.19
C GLU A 35 22.26 0.58 3.69
N GLU A 36 22.28 0.79 2.38
CA GLU A 36 22.46 2.11 1.78
C GLU A 36 21.30 3.06 2.14
N LEU A 37 20.05 2.61 2.03
CA LEU A 37 18.89 3.40 2.45
C LEU A 37 18.94 3.75 3.94
N ASN A 38 19.33 2.80 4.79
CA ASN A 38 19.43 3.03 6.23
C ASN A 38 20.50 4.08 6.56
N ASN A 39 21.63 4.05 5.85
CA ASN A 39 22.71 5.01 6.01
C ASN A 39 22.26 6.42 5.59
N VAL A 40 21.65 6.55 4.42
CA VAL A 40 21.33 7.86 3.81
C VAL A 40 20.05 8.48 4.40
N HIS A 41 18.99 7.70 4.61
CA HIS A 41 17.65 8.23 4.92
C HIS A 41 17.16 7.91 6.34
N CYS A 42 17.67 6.84 6.97
CA CYS A 42 17.27 6.48 8.33
C CYS A 42 18.27 6.93 9.40
N HIS A 43 19.45 7.43 9.02
CA HIS A 43 20.57 7.72 9.92
C HIS A 43 20.98 6.50 10.78
N LYS A 44 21.03 5.32 10.16
CA LYS A 44 21.38 4.03 10.81
C LYS A 44 20.43 3.60 11.94
N ARG A 45 19.20 4.11 11.95
CA ARG A 45 18.17 3.76 12.95
C ARG A 45 17.19 2.70 12.49
N CYS A 46 17.14 2.38 11.19
CA CYS A 46 16.26 1.34 10.68
C CYS A 46 16.87 -0.03 10.97
N MET A 47 16.07 -0.96 11.44
CA MET A 47 16.45 -2.37 11.55
C MET A 47 16.23 -3.06 10.19
N ILE A 48 17.18 -3.92 9.80
CA ILE A 48 17.14 -4.66 8.52
C ILE A 48 17.17 -6.15 8.83
N GLY A 49 16.21 -6.90 8.29
CA GLY A 49 16.14 -8.36 8.45
C GLY A 49 14.84 -8.96 7.95
N SER A 50 14.59 -10.24 8.23
CA SER A 50 13.30 -10.86 7.89
C SER A 50 12.21 -10.38 8.84
N GLY A 51 10.97 -10.24 8.36
CA GLY A 51 9.85 -9.82 9.22
C GLY A 51 9.63 -10.76 10.39
N GLY A 52 9.63 -12.06 10.13
CA GLY A 52 9.48 -13.07 11.18
C GLY A 52 10.57 -13.05 12.25
N GLY A 53 11.82 -12.75 11.85
CA GLY A 53 12.96 -12.71 12.76
C GLY A 53 13.18 -11.38 13.47
N SER A 54 12.78 -10.27 12.85
CA SER A 54 13.10 -8.91 13.34
C SER A 54 11.98 -8.27 14.14
N VAL A 55 10.72 -8.62 13.86
CA VAL A 55 9.53 -8.06 14.54
C VAL A 55 9.12 -8.91 15.75
N GLY A 56 9.59 -10.16 15.82
CA GLY A 56 9.35 -11.05 16.95
C GLY A 56 8.07 -11.89 16.85
N TYR A 57 7.39 -11.89 15.71
CA TYR A 57 6.31 -12.83 15.41
C TYR A 57 6.26 -13.20 13.92
N LEU A 58 5.73 -14.38 13.62
CA LEU A 58 5.52 -14.84 12.25
C LEU A 58 4.20 -14.30 11.71
N ALA A 59 4.24 -13.60 10.57
CA ALA A 59 3.05 -13.16 9.86
C ALA A 59 2.90 -14.00 8.58
N HIS A 60 1.90 -14.88 8.55
CA HIS A 60 1.59 -15.71 7.39
C HIS A 60 0.68 -14.98 6.40
N GLY A 61 0.86 -15.27 5.11
CA GLY A 61 -0.04 -14.78 4.05
C GLY A 61 0.10 -13.29 3.76
N THR A 62 1.28 -12.71 4.00
CA THR A 62 1.50 -11.29 3.71
C THR A 62 1.65 -11.05 2.21
N ALA A 63 1.37 -9.83 1.76
CA ALA A 63 1.57 -9.44 0.36
C ALA A 63 3.02 -9.69 -0.11
N THR A 64 4.00 -9.45 0.77
CA THR A 64 5.42 -9.67 0.49
C THR A 64 5.75 -11.15 0.32
N ASP A 65 5.14 -12.04 1.11
CA ASP A 65 5.25 -13.49 0.91
C ASP A 65 4.70 -13.89 -0.47
N TYR A 66 3.51 -13.41 -0.82
CA TYR A 66 2.88 -13.72 -2.11
C TYR A 66 3.71 -13.21 -3.29
N MET A 67 4.19 -11.96 -3.22
CA MET A 67 5.04 -11.38 -4.25
C MET A 67 6.34 -12.17 -4.43
N HIS A 68 6.96 -12.61 -3.34
CA HIS A 68 8.20 -13.36 -3.36
C HIS A 68 8.01 -14.80 -3.85
N ASP A 69 7.09 -15.56 -3.23
CA ASP A 69 6.98 -17.00 -3.43
C ASP A 69 6.14 -17.39 -4.66
N VAL A 70 5.10 -16.60 -4.95
CA VAL A 70 4.15 -16.90 -6.03
C VAL A 70 4.46 -16.09 -7.27
N VAL A 71 4.52 -14.76 -7.14
CA VAL A 71 4.74 -13.85 -8.30
C VAL A 71 6.22 -13.84 -8.73
N ARG A 72 7.14 -14.29 -7.86
CA ARG A 72 8.59 -14.32 -8.12
C ARG A 72 9.16 -12.95 -8.46
N VAL A 73 8.71 -11.89 -7.76
CA VAL A 73 9.31 -10.57 -7.95
C VAL A 73 10.79 -10.61 -7.52
N PRO A 74 11.72 -10.02 -8.29
CA PRO A 74 13.16 -10.13 -8.01
C PRO A 74 13.56 -9.55 -6.66
N MET A 75 12.83 -8.54 -6.18
CA MET A 75 13.02 -7.95 -4.87
C MET A 75 11.67 -7.56 -4.28
N SER A 76 11.35 -8.09 -3.10
CA SER A 76 10.15 -7.73 -2.33
C SER A 76 10.56 -7.18 -0.96
N PHE A 77 9.94 -6.06 -0.59
CA PHE A 77 10.22 -5.37 0.66
C PHE A 77 8.92 -5.01 1.37
N THR A 78 8.95 -5.04 2.70
CA THR A 78 7.98 -4.33 3.53
C THR A 78 8.73 -3.24 4.28
N PHE A 79 8.14 -2.06 4.40
CA PHE A 79 8.73 -0.94 5.13
C PHE A 79 7.81 -0.51 6.26
N GLU A 80 8.34 -0.51 7.48
CA GLU A 80 7.72 0.14 8.63
C GLU A 80 8.35 1.52 8.78
N ILE A 81 7.55 2.54 8.48
CA ILE A 81 8.08 3.88 8.20
C ILE A 81 8.17 4.79 9.44
N TYR A 82 7.49 4.42 10.51
CA TYR A 82 7.43 5.20 11.74
C TYR A 82 7.18 4.32 12.95
N GLY A 83 7.80 4.70 14.06
CA GLY A 83 7.58 4.12 15.37
C GLY A 83 8.10 5.07 16.45
N ASP A 84 7.30 5.33 17.49
CA ASP A 84 7.68 6.14 18.64
C ASP A 84 7.88 5.26 19.88
N ASN A 85 9.14 4.95 20.18
CA ASN A 85 9.55 4.19 21.38
C ASN A 85 9.23 4.90 22.70
N THR A 86 8.90 6.20 22.68
CA THR A 86 8.53 6.97 23.87
C THR A 86 7.02 6.97 24.13
N ALA A 87 6.22 6.47 23.19
CA ALA A 87 4.79 6.33 23.37
C ALA A 87 4.48 5.27 24.43
N THR A 88 3.44 5.52 25.23
CA THR A 88 2.99 4.52 26.20
C THR A 88 2.29 3.36 25.47
N LEU A 89 2.31 2.16 26.05
CA LEU A 89 1.62 0.97 25.51
C LEU A 89 0.09 1.14 25.33
N LYS A 90 -0.48 2.23 25.85
CA LYS A 90 -1.90 2.57 25.71
C LYS A 90 -2.15 3.61 24.62
N ASP A 91 -1.12 4.35 24.19
CA ASP A 91 -1.21 5.37 23.15
C ASP A 91 -0.71 4.82 21.81
N CYS A 92 -1.48 3.88 21.26
CA CYS A 92 -1.14 3.26 19.98
C CYS A 92 -1.13 4.27 18.82
N PHE A 93 -1.94 5.33 18.90
CA PHE A 93 -1.98 6.33 17.85
C PHE A 93 -0.62 7.02 17.74
N LYS A 94 -0.10 7.56 18.85
CA LYS A 94 1.22 8.19 18.87
C LYS A 94 2.35 7.21 18.55
N MET A 95 2.22 5.96 18.99
CA MET A 95 3.25 4.95 18.72
C MET A 95 3.43 4.67 17.22
N PHE A 96 2.33 4.61 16.47
CA PHE A 96 2.36 4.25 15.04
C PHE A 96 2.17 5.42 14.08
N ASN A 97 1.86 6.61 14.58
CA ASN A 97 1.61 7.78 13.74
C ASN A 97 2.33 9.01 14.29
N PRO A 98 2.97 9.82 13.43
CA PRO A 98 3.40 11.16 13.78
C PRO A 98 2.20 11.98 14.27
N VAL A 99 2.28 12.51 15.49
CA VAL A 99 1.22 13.34 16.08
C VAL A 99 1.44 14.84 15.88
N ASP A 100 2.68 15.24 15.60
CA ASP A 100 3.04 16.61 15.32
C ASP A 100 3.47 16.81 13.86
N HIS A 101 3.22 18.00 13.36
CA HIS A 101 3.43 18.36 11.96
C HIS A 101 4.92 18.33 11.56
N THR A 102 5.85 18.59 12.49
CA THR A 102 7.29 18.58 12.22
C THR A 102 7.76 17.14 11.98
N THR A 103 7.40 16.22 12.87
CA THR A 103 7.69 14.80 12.73
C THR A 103 7.02 14.22 11.49
N PHE A 104 5.77 14.57 11.22
CA PHE A 104 5.05 14.14 10.02
C PHE A 104 5.81 14.53 8.74
N LYS A 105 6.17 15.81 8.59
CA LYS A 105 6.91 16.30 7.42
C LYS A 105 8.26 15.62 7.27
N ARG A 106 8.99 15.43 8.36
CA ARG A 106 10.28 14.73 8.34
C ARG A 106 10.11 13.31 7.84
N VAL A 107 9.18 12.54 8.43
CA VAL A 107 8.91 11.15 8.02
C VAL A 107 8.53 11.07 6.55
N LEU A 108 7.63 11.95 6.10
CA LEU A 108 7.21 12.01 4.70
C LEU A 108 8.38 12.30 3.75
N ASN A 109 9.21 13.29 4.07
CA ASN A 109 10.35 13.67 3.24
C ASN A 109 11.42 12.58 3.20
N ASP A 110 11.81 12.03 4.35
CA ASP A 110 12.82 10.96 4.47
C ASP A 110 12.39 9.75 3.62
N TRP A 111 11.14 9.30 3.76
CA TRP A 111 10.65 8.11 3.05
C TRP A 111 10.40 8.36 1.56
N SER A 112 9.95 9.55 1.18
CA SER A 112 9.84 9.92 -0.24
C SER A 112 11.22 9.87 -0.91
N ALA A 113 12.25 10.42 -0.27
CA ALA A 113 13.63 10.39 -0.77
C ALA A 113 14.20 8.96 -0.80
N ALA A 114 13.87 8.13 0.19
CA ALA A 114 14.24 6.72 0.22
C ALA A 114 13.67 5.96 -0.97
N PHE A 115 12.39 6.14 -1.31
CA PHE A 115 11.78 5.50 -2.47
C PHE A 115 12.41 5.96 -3.79
N PHE A 116 12.75 7.23 -3.96
CA PHE A 116 13.53 7.67 -5.13
C PHE A 116 14.89 7.00 -5.22
N THR A 117 15.55 6.77 -4.09
CA THR A 117 16.83 6.05 -4.04
C THR A 117 16.65 4.58 -4.42
N VAL A 118 15.56 3.92 -3.97
CA VAL A 118 15.19 2.56 -4.40
C VAL A 118 15.00 2.52 -5.91
N PHE A 119 14.25 3.46 -6.50
CA PHE A 119 14.02 3.47 -7.95
C PHE A 119 15.29 3.72 -8.74
N LYS A 120 16.22 4.52 -8.20
CA LYS A 120 17.51 4.79 -8.83
C LYS A 120 18.46 3.58 -8.75
N LEU A 121 18.56 2.94 -7.58
CA LEU A 121 19.56 1.89 -7.32
C LEU A 121 19.03 0.48 -7.61
N GLY A 122 17.73 0.27 -7.48
CA GLY A 122 17.08 -1.03 -7.62
C GLY A 122 17.35 -1.72 -8.96
N PRO A 123 17.20 -1.06 -10.12
CA PRO A 123 17.50 -1.66 -11.41
C PRO A 123 18.94 -2.16 -11.53
N HIS A 124 19.92 -1.46 -10.94
CA HIS A 124 21.31 -1.91 -10.95
C HIS A 124 21.54 -3.18 -10.14
N GLN A 125 20.74 -3.41 -9.09
CA GLN A 125 20.81 -4.66 -8.32
C GLN A 125 20.12 -5.82 -9.06
N ILE A 126 19.12 -5.53 -9.91
CA ILE A 126 18.41 -6.52 -10.74
C ILE A 126 19.18 -6.84 -12.02
N ASP A 127 19.79 -5.88 -12.71
CA ASP A 127 20.42 -6.07 -14.02
C ASP A 127 21.65 -7.01 -13.97
N VAL A 128 22.32 -7.11 -12.83
CA VAL A 128 23.36 -8.12 -12.58
C VAL A 128 22.78 -9.55 -12.66
N HIS A 129 21.51 -9.74 -12.30
CA HIS A 129 20.77 -10.98 -12.47
C HIS A 129 20.40 -11.23 -13.93
N SER A 130 20.07 -10.19 -14.69
CA SER A 130 19.74 -10.28 -16.12
C SER A 130 20.92 -10.78 -16.93
N LYS A 131 22.15 -10.35 -16.66
CA LYS A 131 23.37 -10.83 -17.37
C LYS A 131 23.72 -12.30 -17.10
N ALA A 132 23.20 -12.90 -16.02
CA ALA A 132 23.32 -14.34 -15.75
C ALA A 132 22.11 -15.15 -16.25
N ALA A 133 20.98 -14.49 -16.55
CA ALA A 133 19.72 -15.10 -17.00
C ALA A 133 19.36 -14.78 -18.47
N VAL A 134 20.34 -14.39 -19.30
CA VAL A 134 20.17 -14.03 -20.73
C VAL A 134 19.90 -15.25 -21.63
N SER A 135 19.13 -16.25 -21.19
CA SER A 135 18.64 -17.27 -22.13
C SER A 135 17.13 -17.47 -22.12
N SER A 136 16.33 -16.71 -21.35
CA SER A 136 14.87 -16.89 -21.40
C SER A 136 14.00 -15.66 -21.13
N MET A 137 14.52 -14.43 -21.24
CA MET A 137 13.76 -13.20 -20.94
C MET A 137 13.35 -12.40 -22.20
N ASP A 138 12.78 -13.07 -23.20
CA ASP A 138 12.15 -12.43 -24.38
C ASP A 138 10.75 -11.88 -24.12
N LYS A 139 10.35 -11.62 -22.86
CA LYS A 139 8.99 -11.12 -22.58
C LYS A 139 8.87 -10.29 -21.32
N TRP A 140 9.64 -9.22 -21.24
CA TRP A 140 9.27 -8.09 -20.38
C TRP A 140 8.44 -7.12 -21.20
N VAL A 141 7.12 -7.25 -21.10
CA VAL A 141 6.17 -6.28 -21.65
C VAL A 141 6.35 -5.00 -20.85
N SER A 142 6.71 -3.91 -21.53
CA SER A 142 6.86 -2.62 -20.86
C SER A 142 5.52 -2.18 -20.26
N ILE A 143 5.55 -1.42 -19.17
CA ILE A 143 4.34 -0.82 -18.59
C ILE A 143 3.58 0.00 -19.65
N ASP A 144 4.31 0.64 -20.57
CA ASP A 144 3.74 1.39 -21.69
C ASP A 144 2.94 0.48 -22.63
N GLU A 145 3.40 -0.75 -22.88
CA GLU A 145 2.72 -1.73 -23.73
C GLU A 145 1.47 -2.34 -23.07
N TYR A 146 1.46 -2.48 -21.73
CA TYR A 146 0.26 -2.82 -20.97
C TYR A 146 -0.81 -1.71 -21.05
N PHE A 147 -0.37 -0.45 -20.90
CA PHE A 147 -1.26 0.70 -21.08
C PHE A 147 -1.75 0.83 -22.52
N ASP A 148 -0.89 0.65 -23.52
CA ASP A 148 -1.27 0.69 -24.93
C ASP A 148 -2.26 -0.43 -25.29
N GLY A 149 -2.06 -1.65 -24.78
CA GLY A 149 -2.99 -2.76 -24.98
C GLY A 149 -4.36 -2.53 -24.33
N TYR A 150 -4.38 -1.96 -23.13
CA TYR A 150 -5.62 -1.60 -22.42
C TYR A 150 -6.36 -0.43 -23.12
N LEU A 151 -5.61 0.53 -23.66
CA LEU A 151 -6.15 1.67 -24.42
C LEU A 151 -6.63 1.28 -25.82
N MET A 152 -5.94 0.37 -26.52
CA MET A 152 -6.33 -0.14 -27.84
C MET A 152 -7.58 -1.02 -27.78
N GLY A 153 -7.79 -1.77 -26.69
CA GLY A 153 -8.97 -2.63 -26.49
C GLY A 153 -10.30 -1.87 -26.39
N ARG A 154 -10.27 -0.55 -26.17
CA ARG A 154 -11.47 0.31 -26.05
C ARG A 154 -11.51 1.39 -27.13
N ARG A 155 -11.00 1.12 -28.33
CA ARG A 155 -11.19 1.99 -29.50
C ARG A 155 -12.67 1.96 -29.90
N ASN A 156 -13.43 2.94 -29.41
CA ASN A 156 -14.81 3.18 -29.82
C ASN A 156 -14.84 3.47 -31.34
N ARG A 157 -15.97 3.15 -31.98
CA ARG A 157 -16.22 3.12 -33.43
C ARG A 157 -16.02 4.44 -34.19
N TYR A 158 -15.41 5.46 -33.56
CA TYR A 158 -15.30 6.84 -34.05
C TYR A 158 -13.89 7.46 -33.97
N GLY A 159 -12.84 6.67 -33.70
CA GLY A 159 -11.46 7.06 -34.02
C GLY A 159 -10.83 8.20 -33.21
N LYS A 160 -11.47 8.74 -32.16
CA LYS A 160 -10.85 9.73 -31.26
C LYS A 160 -10.06 9.06 -30.14
N LYS A 161 -8.81 9.50 -29.95
CA LYS A 161 -7.89 9.12 -28.87
C LYS A 161 -8.38 9.79 -27.58
N MET A 162 -8.96 9.04 -26.65
CA MET A 162 -9.38 9.53 -25.32
C MET A 162 -8.24 9.28 -24.34
N GLU A 163 -7.80 10.34 -23.65
CA GLU A 163 -6.71 10.27 -22.69
C GLU A 163 -7.19 9.62 -21.36
N VAL A 164 -6.27 9.00 -20.61
CA VAL A 164 -6.54 8.28 -19.36
C VAL A 164 -7.29 9.14 -18.33
N LEU A 165 -7.01 10.45 -18.30
CA LEU A 165 -7.70 11.44 -17.47
C LEU A 165 -9.19 11.59 -17.83
N GLU A 166 -9.53 11.50 -19.11
CA GLU A 166 -10.89 11.69 -19.61
C GLU A 166 -11.77 10.47 -19.30
N VAL A 167 -11.20 9.26 -19.44
CA VAL A 167 -11.84 8.01 -19.00
C VAL A 167 -12.05 8.02 -17.48
N GLY A 168 -11.02 8.39 -16.70
CA GLY A 168 -11.11 8.49 -15.25
C GLY A 168 -12.22 9.45 -14.80
N MET A 169 -12.32 10.63 -15.41
CA MET A 169 -13.39 11.60 -15.13
C MET A 169 -14.78 11.07 -15.52
N GLN A 170 -14.90 10.32 -16.60
CA GLN A 170 -16.19 9.78 -17.05
C GLN A 170 -16.69 8.65 -16.14
N GLU A 171 -15.81 7.78 -15.67
CA GLU A 171 -16.12 6.74 -14.69
C GLU A 171 -16.50 7.38 -13.34
N ILE A 172 -15.71 8.36 -12.85
CA ILE A 172 -16.04 9.12 -11.62
C ILE A 172 -17.41 9.78 -11.72
N ARG A 173 -17.74 10.39 -12.87
CA ARG A 173 -19.05 11.02 -13.09
C ARG A 173 -20.19 10.01 -13.03
N THR A 174 -19.96 8.78 -13.48
CA THR A 174 -20.95 7.70 -13.44
C THR A 174 -21.16 7.21 -12.01
N TYR A 175 -20.08 6.95 -11.27
CA TYR A 175 -20.16 6.56 -9.85
C TYR A 175 -20.81 7.64 -8.99
N PHE A 176 -20.48 8.92 -9.24
CA PHE A 176 -21.09 10.03 -8.52
C PHE A 176 -22.60 10.13 -8.74
N ARG A 177 -23.07 9.88 -9.98
CA ARG A 177 -24.52 9.84 -10.29
C ARG A 177 -25.22 8.69 -9.57
N LEU A 178 -24.61 7.50 -9.56
CA LEU A 178 -25.16 6.34 -8.85
C LEU A 178 -25.19 6.56 -7.33
N PHE A 179 -24.15 7.19 -6.77
CA PHE A 179 -24.08 7.54 -5.36
C PHE A 179 -25.15 8.57 -4.94
N LEU A 180 -25.38 9.60 -5.76
CA LEU A 180 -26.46 10.56 -5.51
C LEU A 180 -27.84 9.89 -5.57
N LEU A 181 -28.06 9.03 -6.56
CA LEU A 181 -29.33 8.33 -6.72
C LEU A 181 -29.59 7.38 -5.54
N SER A 182 -28.58 6.63 -5.09
CA SER A 182 -28.70 5.76 -3.93
C SER A 182 -28.95 6.54 -2.64
N SER A 183 -28.28 7.69 -2.46
CA SER A 183 -28.48 8.58 -1.31
C SER A 183 -29.90 9.14 -1.24
N VAL A 184 -30.46 9.57 -2.38
CA VAL A 184 -31.84 10.06 -2.47
C VAL A 184 -32.84 8.94 -2.16
N LEU A 185 -32.63 7.74 -2.72
CA LEU A 185 -33.50 6.58 -2.44
C LEU A 185 -33.47 6.19 -0.96
N LEU A 186 -32.29 6.21 -0.33
CA LEU A 186 -32.15 5.96 1.10
C LEU A 186 -32.90 7.02 1.91
N LEU A 187 -32.78 8.31 1.57
CA LEU A 187 -33.52 9.38 2.21
C LEU A 187 -35.04 9.17 2.11
N PHE A 188 -35.56 8.83 0.92
CA PHE A 188 -36.98 8.52 0.73
C PHE A 188 -37.43 7.32 1.57
N MET A 189 -36.63 6.25 1.65
CA MET A 189 -36.95 5.09 2.48
C MET A 189 -36.97 5.42 3.98
N PHE A 190 -36.00 6.21 4.46
CA PHE A 190 -35.96 6.68 5.85
C PHE A 190 -37.13 7.61 6.18
N CYS A 191 -37.39 8.63 5.37
CA CYS A 191 -38.51 9.56 5.56
C CYS A 191 -39.87 8.84 5.49
N SER A 192 -40.03 7.86 4.59
CA SER A 192 -41.27 7.06 4.49
C SER A 192 -41.49 6.18 5.72
N ARG A 193 -40.43 5.66 6.34
CA ARG A 193 -40.54 4.91 7.60
C ARG A 193 -40.92 5.79 8.78
N ILE A 194 -40.29 6.97 8.90
CA ILE A 194 -40.56 7.94 9.97
C ILE A 194 -41.99 8.50 9.84
N SER A 195 -42.47 8.79 8.63
CA SER A 195 -43.84 9.25 8.37
C SER A 195 -44.90 8.23 8.79
N LYS A 196 -44.63 6.92 8.63
CA LYS A 196 -45.53 5.84 9.07
C LYS A 196 -45.60 5.67 10.59
N THR A 197 -44.58 6.09 11.33
CA THR A 197 -44.56 6.02 12.81
C THR A 197 -45.28 7.20 13.47
N GLY A 198 -45.52 8.30 12.75
CA GLY A 198 -46.19 9.50 13.27
C GLY A 198 -47.72 9.50 13.24
N ARG A 199 -48.38 8.42 12.78
CA ARG A 199 -49.85 8.28 12.78
C ARG A 199 -50.32 7.22 13.80
N GLN A 200 -50.15 7.52 15.08
CA GLN A 200 -51.07 7.05 16.12
C GLN A 200 -51.56 8.28 16.89
N ILE A 201 -52.63 8.89 16.37
CA ILE A 201 -53.42 9.88 17.11
C ILE A 201 -54.24 9.07 18.11
N VAL A 202 -53.90 9.18 19.39
CA VAL A 202 -54.77 8.72 20.48
C VAL A 202 -56.01 9.61 20.43
N SER A 203 -57.16 9.00 20.11
CA SER A 203 -58.47 9.64 20.18
C SER A 203 -58.75 10.07 21.61
N ALA A 204 -58.96 11.37 21.81
CA ALA A 204 -59.54 11.91 23.03
C ALA A 204 -60.96 11.36 23.24
N ILE A 205 -61.26 10.92 24.46
CA ILE A 205 -62.62 10.63 24.93
C ILE A 205 -63.18 11.92 25.54
N PRO A 206 -64.39 12.39 25.18
CA PRO A 206 -65.10 13.39 25.96
C PRO A 206 -66.11 12.72 26.91
N ILE A 207 -66.01 13.13 28.18
CA ILE A 207 -66.99 13.13 29.30
C ILE A 207 -67.77 11.82 29.54
#